data_AF-A0A934GIU1-F1
#
_entry.id   AF-A0A934GIU1-F1
#
_cell.length_a   1.000
_cell.length_b   1.000
_cell.length_c   1.000
_cell.angle_alpha   90.00
_cell.angle_beta   90.00
_cell.angle_gamma   90.00
#
_symmetry.space_group_name_H-M   'P 1'
#
loop_
_entity.id
_entity.type
_entity.pdbx_description
1 polymer ?
#
loop_
_entity_poly.entity_id
_entity_poly.type
_entity_poly.pdbx_seq_one_letter_code
_entity_poly.pdbx_strand_id
1 'polypeptide(L)'
;MESPTLATEIAKALPVVLGGILALMGGGISQWLTHQFAEKREINKLRRERLEAMVKSLYAHEQWLEERFNVMLFGEGSHDRSSPLNEARMIQSLHFPEFSEHLALVQKAQIPLMQFVSDQRISKMTDQAEWIKSWKPDPYYEAYRLYRAAVDCFVEKARNAMVVKK
;
A
#
# COMPACT_ATOMS: atom_id res chain seq x y z
N MET A 1 -19.37 23.36 76.56
CA MET A 1 -19.88 23.17 75.19
C MET A 1 -18.91 23.86 74.27
N GLU A 2 -17.85 23.15 73.86
CA GLU A 2 -16.87 23.68 72.94
C GLU A 2 -17.46 23.59 71.52
N SER A 3 -17.70 24.73 70.91
CA SER A 3 -18.17 24.82 69.53
C SER A 3 -17.13 24.11 68.66
N PRO A 4 -17.50 23.08 67.87
CA PRO A 4 -16.57 22.49 66.92
C PRO A 4 -16.12 23.60 65.97
N THR A 5 -14.85 23.97 66.08
CA THR A 5 -14.25 25.05 65.31
C THR A 5 -14.37 24.67 63.84
N LEU A 6 -14.94 25.53 63.00
CA LEU A 6 -15.09 25.33 61.55
C LEU A 6 -13.78 24.85 60.88
N ALA A 7 -12.62 25.23 61.45
CA ALA A 7 -11.30 24.79 61.03
C ALA A 7 -11.09 23.25 61.12
N THR A 8 -11.60 22.59 62.16
CA THR A 8 -11.44 21.14 62.37
C THR A 8 -12.31 20.32 61.42
N GLU A 9 -13.48 20.84 61.05
CA GLU A 9 -14.36 20.26 60.03
C GLU A 9 -13.76 20.39 58.62
N ILE A 10 -13.20 21.57 58.28
CA ILE A 10 -12.51 21.81 57.00
C ILE A 10 -11.26 20.93 56.86
N ALA A 11 -10.50 20.73 57.94
CA ALA A 11 -9.33 19.85 57.95
C ALA A 11 -9.68 18.38 57.65
N LYS A 12 -10.87 17.91 58.07
CA LYS A 12 -11.37 16.55 57.77
C LYS A 12 -11.83 16.38 56.32
N ALA A 13 -12.28 17.45 55.66
CA ALA A 13 -12.73 17.43 54.27
C ALA A 13 -11.57 17.53 53.24
N LEU A 14 -10.41 18.03 53.66
CA LEU A 14 -9.21 18.21 52.83
C LEU A 14 -8.79 16.98 52.01
N PRO A 15 -8.76 15.76 52.57
CA PRO A 15 -8.35 14.55 51.83
C PRO A 15 -9.32 14.21 50.70
N VAL A 16 -10.62 14.47 50.90
CA VAL A 16 -11.67 14.18 49.91
C VAL A 16 -11.61 15.17 48.75
N VAL A 17 -11.40 16.46 49.05
CA VAL A 17 -11.24 17.49 48.02
C VAL A 17 -9.97 17.26 47.20
N LEU A 18 -8.84 16.93 47.85
CA LEU A 18 -7.60 16.58 47.16
C LEU A 18 -7.74 15.31 46.32
N GLY A 19 -8.42 14.29 46.84
CA GLY A 19 -8.74 13.06 46.10
C GLY A 19 -9.61 13.33 44.87
N GLY A 20 -10.62 14.19 44.99
CA GLY A 20 -11.49 14.60 43.88
C GLY A 20 -10.73 15.36 42.79
N ILE A 21 -9.88 16.32 43.16
CA ILE A 21 -9.06 17.08 42.21
C ILE A 21 -8.05 16.16 41.51
N LEU A 22 -7.39 15.27 42.24
CA LEU A 22 -6.49 14.27 41.66
C LEU A 22 -7.20 13.31 40.71
N ALA A 23 -8.41 12.86 41.06
CA ALA A 23 -9.21 11.99 40.19
C ALA A 23 -9.61 12.70 38.89
N LEU A 24 -10.01 13.97 38.95
CA LEU A 24 -10.36 14.76 37.78
C LEU A 24 -9.13 15.03 36.88
N MET A 25 -7.98 15.37 37.46
CA MET A 25 -6.74 15.56 36.71
C MET A 25 -6.25 14.24 36.09
N GLY A 26 -6.27 13.15 36.85
CA GLY A 26 -5.91 11.82 36.36
C GLY A 26 -6.82 11.35 35.22
N GLY A 27 -8.13 11.58 35.35
CA GLY A 27 -9.11 11.29 34.31
C GLY A 27 -8.84 12.05 33.02
N GLY A 28 -8.65 13.38 33.11
CA GLY A 28 -8.37 14.23 31.94
C GLY A 28 -7.07 13.89 31.23
N ILE A 29 -5.98 13.64 31.97
CA ILE A 29 -4.69 13.23 31.39
C ILE A 29 -4.83 11.87 30.69
N SER A 30 -5.54 10.91 31.30
CA SER A 30 -5.74 9.58 30.70
C SER A 30 -6.54 9.65 29.39
N GLN A 31 -7.57 10.49 29.33
CA GLN A 31 -8.39 10.68 28.13
C GLN A 31 -7.58 11.33 27.01
N TRP A 32 -6.79 12.35 27.34
CA TRP A 32 -5.90 13.02 26.38
C TRP A 32 -4.86 12.05 25.80
N LEU A 33 -4.19 11.26 26.65
CA LEU A 33 -3.25 10.24 26.21
C LEU A 33 -3.92 9.17 25.34
N THR A 34 -5.12 8.72 25.73
CA THR A 34 -5.89 7.73 24.96
C THR A 34 -6.25 8.24 23.58
N HIS A 35 -6.68 9.50 23.47
CA HIS A 35 -7.00 10.13 22.19
C HIS A 35 -5.76 10.20 21.28
N GLN A 36 -4.63 10.63 21.82
CA GLN A 36 -3.37 10.70 21.07
C GLN A 36 -2.91 9.32 20.58
N PHE A 37 -3.08 8.27 21.39
CA PHE A 37 -2.75 6.91 20.96
C PHE A 37 -3.75 6.36 19.93
N ALA A 38 -5.03 6.70 20.05
CA ALA A 38 -6.04 6.32 19.08
C ALA A 38 -5.76 6.96 17.71
N GLU A 39 -5.48 8.27 17.65
CA GLU A 39 -5.14 8.97 16.40
C GLU A 39 -3.91 8.37 15.71
N LYS A 40 -2.83 8.14 16.47
CA LYS A 40 -1.62 7.50 15.93
C LYS A 40 -1.90 6.11 15.38
N ARG A 41 -2.75 5.34 16.07
CA ARG A 41 -3.16 4.00 15.62
C ARG A 41 -3.95 4.06 14.32
N GLU A 42 -4.90 4.98 14.20
CA GLU A 42 -5.71 5.14 12.98
C GLU A 42 -4.85 5.61 11.80
N ILE A 43 -3.92 6.55 12.01
CA ILE A 43 -2.96 6.97 10.96
C ILE A 43 -2.11 5.79 10.49
N ASN A 44 -1.57 5.00 11.43
CA ASN A 44 -0.76 3.83 11.10
C ASN A 44 -1.57 2.74 10.38
N LYS A 45 -2.83 2.53 10.79
CA LYS A 45 -3.76 1.61 10.14
C LYS A 45 -4.05 2.05 8.72
N LEU A 46 -4.42 3.32 8.51
CA LEU A 46 -4.66 3.88 7.18
C LEU A 46 -3.41 3.76 6.30
N ARG A 47 -2.23 4.09 6.83
CA ARG A 47 -0.96 3.93 6.10
C ARG A 47 -0.76 2.48 5.67
N ARG A 48 -0.98 1.52 6.57
CA ARG A 48 -0.87 0.09 6.22
C ARG A 48 -1.86 -0.32 5.15
N GLU A 49 -3.14 0.07 5.27
CA GLU A 49 -4.18 -0.26 4.29
C GLU A 49 -3.86 0.30 2.90
N ARG A 50 -3.34 1.54 2.81
CA ARG A 50 -2.93 2.14 1.54
C ARG A 50 -1.72 1.44 0.93
N LEU A 51 -0.77 1.02 1.75
CA LEU A 51 0.40 0.27 1.27
C LEU A 51 0.00 -1.13 0.77
N GLU A 52 -0.88 -1.82 1.50
CA GLU A 52 -1.46 -3.10 1.06
C GLU A 52 -2.23 -2.94 -0.26
N ALA A 53 -3.02 -1.87 -0.42
CA ALA A 53 -3.72 -1.57 -1.67
C ALA A 53 -2.75 -1.35 -2.85
N MET A 54 -1.64 -0.64 -2.61
CA MET A 54 -0.60 -0.43 -3.63
C MET A 54 0.05 -1.75 -4.07
N VAL A 55 0.36 -2.65 -3.12
CA VAL A 55 0.91 -3.98 -3.43
C VAL A 55 -0.11 -4.84 -4.18
N LYS A 56 -1.40 -4.80 -3.79
CA LYS A 56 -2.47 -5.51 -4.51
C LYS A 56 -2.59 -5.02 -5.96
N SER A 57 -2.48 -3.72 -6.18
CA SER A 57 -2.50 -3.12 -7.53
C SER A 57 -1.32 -3.59 -8.39
N LEU A 58 -0.11 -3.75 -7.81
CA LEU A 58 1.03 -4.33 -8.52
C LEU A 58 0.83 -5.80 -8.88
N TYR A 59 0.24 -6.59 -7.98
CA TYR A 59 -0.08 -7.99 -8.26
C TYR A 59 -1.16 -8.12 -9.33
N ALA A 60 -2.19 -7.26 -9.29
CA ALA A 60 -3.19 -7.17 -10.35
C ALA A 60 -2.57 -6.77 -11.70
N HIS A 61 -1.55 -5.90 -11.68
CA HIS A 61 -0.82 -5.54 -12.89
C HIS A 61 -0.03 -6.71 -13.48
N GLU A 62 0.57 -7.55 -12.65
CA GLU A 62 1.22 -8.79 -13.09
C GLU A 62 0.23 -9.73 -13.78
N GLN A 63 -0.91 -9.99 -13.15
CA GLN A 63 -1.98 -10.81 -13.74
C GLN A 63 -2.47 -10.21 -15.06
N TRP A 64 -2.62 -8.88 -15.12
CA TRP A 64 -3.01 -8.19 -16.35
C TRP A 64 -1.98 -8.37 -17.48
N LEU A 65 -0.68 -8.40 -17.19
CA LEU A 65 0.36 -8.68 -18.19
C LEU A 65 0.26 -10.11 -18.72
N GLU A 66 0.05 -11.09 -17.83
CA GLU A 66 -0.15 -12.49 -18.21
C GLU A 66 -1.42 -12.67 -19.05
N GLU A 67 -2.52 -12.02 -18.67
CA GLU A 67 -3.76 -12.00 -19.44
C GLU A 67 -3.52 -11.42 -20.85
N ARG A 68 -2.78 -10.32 -20.99
CA ARG A 68 -2.46 -9.74 -22.31
C ARG A 68 -1.62 -10.67 -23.16
N PHE A 69 -0.64 -11.35 -22.57
CA PHE A 69 0.15 -12.36 -23.26
C PHE A 69 -0.70 -13.53 -23.72
N ASN A 70 -1.58 -14.05 -22.86
CA ASN A 70 -2.51 -15.14 -23.19
C ASN A 70 -3.50 -14.73 -24.28
N VAL A 71 -4.04 -13.52 -24.23
CA VAL A 71 -4.94 -12.99 -25.27
C VAL A 71 -4.21 -12.89 -26.61
N MET A 72 -2.96 -12.42 -26.63
CA MET A 72 -2.15 -12.38 -27.87
C MET A 72 -1.95 -13.79 -28.45
N LEU A 73 -1.73 -14.80 -27.60
CA LEU A 73 -1.56 -16.19 -28.03
C LEU A 73 -2.87 -16.82 -28.54
N PHE A 74 -3.93 -16.79 -27.74
CA PHE A 74 -5.10 -17.66 -27.89
C PHE A 74 -6.40 -16.93 -28.24
N GLY A 75 -6.50 -15.62 -28.06
CA GLY A 75 -7.79 -14.92 -27.99
C GLY A 75 -8.23 -14.19 -29.26
N GLU A 76 -9.51 -14.35 -29.60
CA GLU A 76 -10.31 -13.38 -30.36
C GLU A 76 -11.17 -12.56 -29.38
N GLY A 77 -10.92 -11.24 -29.30
CA GLY A 77 -11.72 -10.32 -28.47
C GLY A 77 -11.08 -9.93 -27.15
N SER A 78 -10.36 -8.80 -27.13
CA SER A 78 -9.87 -8.18 -25.91
C SER A 78 -10.90 -7.20 -25.35
N HIS A 79 -11.36 -7.41 -24.12
CA HIS A 79 -11.85 -6.28 -23.33
C HIS A 79 -10.61 -5.53 -22.84
N ASP A 80 -10.32 -4.36 -23.44
CA ASP A 80 -9.16 -3.56 -23.08
C ASP A 80 -9.39 -2.93 -21.70
N ARG A 81 -8.93 -3.62 -20.66
CA ARG A 81 -8.92 -3.10 -19.29
C ARG A 81 -7.71 -2.19 -19.13
N SER A 82 -7.93 -1.03 -18.51
CA SER A 82 -6.83 -0.13 -18.14
C SER A 82 -5.83 -0.83 -17.23
N SER A 83 -4.54 -0.51 -17.39
CA SER A 83 -3.48 -1.08 -16.55
C SER A 83 -3.72 -0.75 -15.07
N PRO A 84 -3.74 -1.75 -14.17
CA PRO A 84 -3.82 -1.53 -12.72
C PRO A 84 -2.66 -0.68 -12.18
N LEU A 85 -1.52 -0.61 -12.88
CA LEU A 85 -0.36 0.18 -12.46
C LEU A 85 -0.68 1.68 -12.27
N ASN A 86 -1.72 2.18 -12.94
CA ASN A 86 -2.20 3.56 -12.76
C ASN A 86 -2.74 3.78 -11.34
N GLU A 87 -3.42 2.79 -10.76
CA GLU A 87 -3.91 2.85 -9.39
C GLU A 87 -2.74 2.85 -8.39
N ALA A 88 -1.73 1.98 -8.59
CA ALA A 88 -0.51 1.99 -7.79
C ALA A 88 0.18 3.37 -7.85
N ARG A 89 0.25 3.99 -9.03
CA ARG A 89 0.82 5.35 -9.22
C ARG A 89 0.01 6.41 -8.49
N MET A 90 -1.32 6.34 -8.55
CA MET A 90 -2.19 7.26 -7.83
C MET A 90 -1.95 7.15 -6.32
N ILE A 91 -2.00 5.93 -5.75
CA ILE A 91 -1.76 5.71 -4.32
C ILE A 91 -0.36 6.19 -3.91
N GLN A 92 0.66 5.88 -4.72
CA GLN A 92 2.03 6.34 -4.51
C GLN A 92 2.12 7.86 -4.43
N SER A 93 1.51 8.58 -5.38
CA SER A 93 1.54 10.05 -5.41
C SER A 93 0.84 10.71 -4.21
N LEU A 94 -0.23 10.09 -3.71
CA LEU A 94 -1.04 10.64 -2.62
C LEU A 94 -0.51 10.30 -1.22
N HIS A 95 0.05 9.11 -1.04
CA HIS A 95 0.36 8.57 0.28
C HIS A 95 1.83 8.19 0.49
N PHE A 96 2.57 7.92 -0.58
CA PHE A 96 3.90 7.32 -0.51
C PHE A 96 4.88 7.90 -1.55
N PRO A 97 5.18 9.20 -1.52
CA PRO A 97 6.12 9.83 -2.46
C PRO A 97 7.50 9.14 -2.48
N GLU A 98 7.91 8.54 -1.36
CA GLU A 98 9.17 7.81 -1.21
C GLU A 98 9.26 6.53 -2.06
N PHE A 99 8.14 6.03 -2.61
CA PHE A 99 8.11 4.85 -3.48
C PHE A 99 8.23 5.19 -4.98
N SER A 100 8.29 6.46 -5.34
CA SER A 100 8.35 6.94 -6.73
C SER A 100 9.42 6.23 -7.57
N GLU A 101 10.66 6.16 -7.07
CA GLU A 101 11.76 5.48 -7.78
C GLU A 101 11.51 3.99 -8.00
N HIS A 102 10.94 3.30 -7.00
CA HIS A 102 10.72 1.86 -7.08
C HIS A 102 9.58 1.55 -8.05
N LEU A 103 8.52 2.38 -8.03
CA LEU A 103 7.44 2.26 -8.99
C LEU A 103 7.90 2.61 -10.42
N ALA A 104 8.82 3.56 -10.57
CA ALA A 104 9.42 3.89 -11.86
C ALA A 104 10.25 2.71 -12.42
N LEU A 105 10.94 1.95 -11.55
CA LEU A 105 11.64 0.72 -11.97
C LEU A 105 10.66 -0.33 -12.51
N VAL A 106 9.53 -0.55 -11.83
CA VAL A 106 8.47 -1.45 -12.30
C VAL A 106 7.91 -0.96 -13.65
N GLN A 107 7.62 0.34 -13.75
CA GLN A 107 7.15 0.95 -15.00
C GLN A 107 8.14 0.80 -16.15
N LYS A 108 9.45 0.92 -15.88
CA LYS A 108 10.49 0.73 -16.88
C LYS A 108 10.61 -0.73 -17.29
N ALA A 109 10.55 -1.66 -16.33
CA ALA A 109 10.67 -3.09 -16.58
C ALA A 109 9.48 -3.67 -17.36
N GLN A 110 8.30 -3.04 -17.32
CA GLN A 110 7.14 -3.47 -18.10
C GLN A 110 7.27 -3.18 -19.61
N ILE A 111 8.07 -2.17 -19.99
CA ILE A 111 8.17 -1.67 -21.37
C ILE A 111 8.50 -2.80 -22.37
N PRO A 112 9.56 -3.61 -22.17
CA PRO A 112 9.89 -4.69 -23.09
C PRO A 112 8.79 -5.75 -23.20
N LEU A 113 8.03 -6.01 -22.13
CA LEU A 113 6.90 -6.95 -22.16
C LEU A 113 5.79 -6.44 -23.08
N MET A 114 5.41 -5.18 -22.91
CA MET A 114 4.35 -4.55 -23.71
C MET A 114 4.75 -4.40 -25.18
N GLN A 115 6.03 -4.08 -25.43
CA GLN A 115 6.59 -4.04 -26.78
C GLN A 115 6.52 -5.42 -27.43
N PHE A 116 7.02 -6.47 -26.75
CA PHE A 116 6.97 -7.84 -27.26
C PHE A 116 5.52 -8.26 -27.61
N VAL A 117 4.57 -8.06 -26.70
CA VAL A 117 3.16 -8.42 -26.96
C VAL A 117 2.61 -7.66 -28.18
N SER A 118 2.96 -6.39 -28.34
CA SER A 118 2.51 -5.57 -29.46
C SER A 118 3.13 -6.03 -30.79
N ASP A 119 4.44 -6.27 -30.82
CA ASP A 119 5.17 -6.73 -32.00
C ASP A 119 4.69 -8.10 -32.47
N GLN A 120 4.45 -9.02 -31.53
CA GLN A 120 3.91 -10.35 -31.83
C GLN A 120 2.47 -10.27 -32.34
N ARG A 121 1.65 -9.39 -31.77
CA ARG A 121 0.29 -9.15 -32.27
C ARG A 121 0.30 -8.63 -33.71
N ILE A 122 1.18 -7.67 -34.03
CA ILE A 122 1.33 -7.14 -35.39
C ILE A 122 1.80 -8.23 -36.36
N SER A 123 2.79 -9.03 -35.95
CA SER A 123 3.34 -10.13 -36.76
C SER A 123 2.26 -11.18 -37.06
N LYS A 124 1.50 -11.59 -36.04
CA LYS A 124 0.37 -12.54 -36.17
C LYS A 124 -0.72 -12.00 -37.10
N MET A 125 -1.03 -10.71 -37.04
CA MET A 125 -2.02 -10.06 -37.91
C MET A 125 -1.54 -9.94 -39.36
N THR A 126 -0.22 -9.88 -39.60
CA THR A 126 0.35 -9.72 -40.94
C THR A 126 0.45 -11.05 -41.68
N ASP A 127 1.04 -12.06 -41.05
CA ASP A 127 1.13 -13.42 -41.60
C ASP A 127 1.13 -14.44 -40.45
N GLN A 128 -0.05 -14.98 -40.15
CA GLN A 128 -0.22 -15.93 -39.06
C GLN A 128 0.54 -17.23 -39.29
N ALA A 129 0.63 -17.72 -40.53
CA ALA A 129 1.26 -18.99 -40.84
C ALA A 129 2.78 -18.92 -40.63
N GLU A 130 3.40 -17.81 -41.02
CA GLU A 130 4.82 -17.59 -40.78
C GLU A 130 5.11 -17.25 -39.32
N TRP A 131 4.23 -16.48 -38.67
CA TRP A 131 4.34 -16.16 -37.25
C TRP A 131 4.45 -17.42 -36.38
N ILE A 132 3.59 -18.42 -36.62
CA ILE A 132 3.61 -19.71 -35.89
C ILE A 132 4.98 -20.40 -36.01
N LYS A 133 5.63 -20.35 -37.18
CA LYS A 133 6.95 -20.98 -37.39
C LYS A 133 8.08 -20.19 -36.71
N SER A 134 7.97 -18.86 -36.71
CA SER A 134 8.97 -17.96 -36.12
C SER A 134 8.78 -17.73 -34.60
N TRP A 135 7.75 -18.31 -34.00
CA TRP A 135 7.37 -18.06 -32.61
C TRP A 135 8.48 -18.42 -31.63
N LYS A 136 8.93 -17.44 -30.83
CA LYS A 136 9.93 -17.61 -29.78
C LYS A 136 9.53 -16.79 -28.55
N PRO A 137 9.14 -17.45 -27.43
CA PRO A 137 8.67 -16.75 -26.24
C PRO A 137 9.81 -16.31 -25.31
N ASP A 138 11.06 -16.74 -25.53
CA ASP A 138 12.18 -16.46 -24.62
C ASP A 138 12.37 -14.98 -24.28
N PRO A 139 12.29 -14.03 -25.24
CA PRO A 139 12.43 -12.61 -24.92
C PRO A 139 11.36 -12.10 -23.95
N TYR A 140 10.14 -12.65 -24.00
CA TYR A 140 9.08 -12.32 -23.06
C TYR A 140 9.43 -12.82 -21.65
N TYR A 141 9.84 -14.07 -21.50
CA TYR A 141 10.18 -14.63 -20.18
C TYR A 141 11.39 -13.94 -19.55
N GLU A 142 12.40 -13.58 -20.35
CA GLU A 142 13.55 -12.81 -19.88
C GLU A 142 13.15 -11.42 -19.38
N ALA A 143 12.32 -10.70 -20.14
CA ALA A 143 11.75 -9.43 -19.71
C ALA A 143 10.86 -9.59 -18.47
N TYR A 144 10.11 -10.69 -18.37
CA TYR A 144 9.19 -10.96 -17.27
C TYR A 144 9.96 -11.20 -15.96
N ARG A 145 11.09 -11.88 -16.03
CA ARG A 145 12.00 -12.06 -14.89
C ARG A 145 12.51 -10.73 -14.36
N LEU A 146 12.89 -9.80 -15.24
CA LEU A 146 13.33 -8.45 -14.83
C LEU A 146 12.19 -7.64 -14.21
N TYR A 147 10.98 -7.74 -14.78
CA TYR A 147 9.78 -7.15 -14.21
C TYR A 147 9.49 -7.69 -12.80
N ARG A 148 9.50 -9.01 -12.64
CA ARG A 148 9.30 -9.68 -11.33
C ARG A 148 10.35 -9.23 -10.31
N ALA A 149 11.62 -9.15 -10.68
CA ALA A 149 12.67 -8.64 -9.80
C ALA A 149 12.42 -7.19 -9.35
N ALA A 150 11.89 -6.32 -10.23
CA ALA A 150 11.52 -4.96 -9.89
C ALA A 150 10.32 -4.92 -8.92
N VAL A 151 9.31 -5.78 -9.13
CA VAL A 151 8.17 -5.93 -8.21
C VAL A 151 8.64 -6.45 -6.84
N ASP A 152 9.53 -7.44 -6.80
CA ASP A 152 10.06 -7.99 -5.55
C ASP A 152 10.83 -6.92 -4.76
N CYS A 153 11.65 -6.12 -5.44
CA CYS A 153 12.35 -4.98 -4.83
C CYS A 153 11.37 -3.96 -4.24
N PHE A 154 10.27 -3.67 -4.94
CA PHE A 154 9.21 -2.80 -4.43
C PHE A 154 8.54 -3.40 -3.18
N VAL A 155 8.18 -4.68 -3.22
CA VAL A 155 7.50 -5.39 -2.12
C VAL A 155 8.42 -5.47 -0.90
N GLU A 156 9.72 -5.67 -1.09
CA GLU A 156 10.71 -5.61 -0.01
C GLU A 156 10.74 -4.24 0.66
N LYS A 157 10.77 -3.15 -0.12
CA LYS A 157 10.68 -1.80 0.44
C LYS A 157 9.36 -1.58 1.19
N ALA A 158 8.25 -2.06 0.65
CA ALA A 158 6.93 -1.99 1.29
C ALA A 158 6.93 -2.74 2.64
N ARG A 159 7.47 -3.96 2.66
CA ARG A 159 7.64 -4.76 3.88
C ARG A 159 8.44 -4.00 4.93
N ASN A 160 9.58 -3.43 4.55
CA ASN A 160 10.43 -2.67 5.47
C ASN A 160 9.73 -1.42 6.01
N ALA A 161 8.92 -0.75 5.17
CA ALA A 161 8.10 0.39 5.59
C ALA A 161 6.98 -0.01 6.57
N MET A 162 6.48 -1.25 6.54
CA MET A 162 5.51 -1.76 7.51
C MET A 162 6.13 -2.14 8.86
N VAL A 163 7.39 -2.57 8.88
CA VAL A 163 8.08 -3.08 10.09
C VAL A 163 8.61 -1.94 10.98
N VAL A 164 8.68 -0.70 10.49
CA VAL A 164 9.39 0.40 11.18
C VAL A 164 8.45 1.50 11.70
N LYS A 165 8.10 1.41 12.99
CA LYS A 165 8.31 2.40 14.09
C LYS A 165 7.48 2.00 15.32
N LYS A 166 8.09 1.23 16.23
CA LYS A 166 7.77 1.27 17.67
C LYS A 166 8.56 2.41 18.29
#